data_AF-A0A6I1IH24-F1
#
_entry.id   AF-A0A6I1IH24-F1
#
_cell.length_a   1.000
_cell.length_b   1.000
_cell.length_c   1.000
_cell.angle_alpha   90.00
_cell.angle_beta   90.00
_cell.angle_gamma   90.00
#
_symmetry.space_group_name_H-M   'P 1'
#
loop_
_entity.id
_entity.type
_entity.pdbx_description
1 polymer ?
#
loop_
_entity_poly.entity_id
_entity_poly.type
_entity_poly.pdbx_seq_one_letter_code
_entity_poly.pdbx_strand_id
1 'polypeptide(L)'
;MTIFDYLVLFVLVTSVLISMMRGLVKEILSLVSWIVAFVIANAYGATLAKFLPEAVPGEAVRLLLAFVVLFIGVRILMGLLSMTVDALVKVTGLSLADRTLGSLFGVARGLVIVLTAVILCGMTSIPQQPFWKNALLSPLAEQGARAIKPYLPAAYAQHVKF
;
A
#
# COMPACT_ATOMS: atom_id res chain seq x y z
N MET A 1 -19.90 -20.38 3.71
CA MET A 1 -19.37 -19.16 3.08
C MET A 1 -20.18 -17.99 3.58
N THR A 2 -19.62 -17.18 4.47
CA THR A 2 -20.26 -15.97 5.01
C THR A 2 -19.83 -14.73 4.23
N ILE A 3 -20.39 -13.57 4.56
CA ILE A 3 -19.97 -12.29 3.95
C ILE A 3 -18.49 -11.99 4.19
N PHE A 4 -17.90 -12.47 5.30
CA PHE A 4 -16.46 -12.36 5.55
C PHE A 4 -15.66 -13.06 4.45
N ASP A 5 -16.04 -14.30 4.09
CA ASP A 5 -15.34 -15.07 3.05
C ASP A 5 -15.38 -14.35 1.70
N TYR A 6 -16.56 -13.80 1.33
CA TYR A 6 -16.72 -13.04 0.10
C TYR A 6 -15.89 -11.76 0.07
N LEU A 7 -15.78 -11.05 1.19
CA LEU A 7 -14.94 -9.84 1.29
C LEU A 7 -13.46 -10.17 1.16
N VAL A 8 -12.99 -11.23 1.82
CA VAL A 8 -11.59 -11.68 1.70
C VAL A 8 -11.26 -12.09 0.26
N LEU A 9 -12.12 -12.91 -0.35
CA LEU A 9 -11.96 -13.31 -1.75
C LEU A 9 -12.01 -12.12 -2.71
N PHE A 10 -12.93 -11.17 -2.49
CA PHE A 10 -13.04 -9.96 -3.31
C PHE A 10 -11.74 -9.15 -3.27
N VAL A 11 -11.17 -8.93 -2.08
CA VAL A 11 -9.89 -8.21 -1.93
C VAL A 11 -8.75 -8.96 -2.60
N LEU A 12 -8.63 -10.27 -2.39
CA LEU A 12 -7.56 -11.08 -2.97
C LEU A 12 -7.65 -11.11 -4.50
N VAL A 13 -8.82 -11.43 -5.05
CA VAL A 13 -9.05 -11.52 -6.50
C VAL A 13 -8.81 -10.16 -7.15
N THR A 14 -9.39 -9.09 -6.61
CA THR A 14 -9.19 -7.73 -7.14
C THR A 14 -7.72 -7.33 -7.09
N SER A 15 -7.04 -7.64 -5.98
CA SER A 15 -5.61 -7.32 -5.84
C SER A 15 -4.76 -8.07 -6.87
N VAL A 16 -5.02 -9.36 -7.07
CA VAL A 16 -4.33 -10.20 -8.07
C VAL A 16 -4.60 -9.71 -9.48
N LEU A 17 -5.86 -9.42 -9.84
CA LEU A 17 -6.23 -8.95 -11.17
C LEU A 17 -5.57 -7.60 -11.49
N ILE A 18 -5.64 -6.64 -10.56
CA ILE A 18 -5.01 -5.33 -10.75
C ILE A 18 -3.50 -5.48 -10.93
N SER A 19 -2.83 -6.27 -10.09
CA SER A 19 -1.38 -6.44 -10.18
C SER A 19 -0.96 -7.26 -11.41
N MET A 20 -1.78 -8.22 -11.85
CA MET A 20 -1.57 -8.94 -13.11
C MET A 20 -1.72 -8.03 -14.33
N MET A 21 -2.69 -7.11 -14.33
CA MET A 21 -2.88 -6.15 -15.42
C MET A 21 -1.75 -5.12 -15.48
N ARG A 22 -1.25 -4.69 -14.32
CA ARG A 22 -0.18 -3.69 -14.21
C ARG A 22 1.22 -4.26 -14.42
N GLY A 23 1.47 -5.49 -13.97
CA GLY A 23 2.79 -6.10 -13.94
C GLY A 23 3.60 -5.78 -12.68
N LEU A 24 4.55 -6.65 -12.34
CA LEU A 24 5.40 -6.51 -11.15
C LEU A 24 6.22 -5.22 -11.19
N VAL A 25 6.85 -4.93 -12.33
CA VAL A 25 7.76 -3.79 -12.48
C VAL A 25 7.05 -2.48 -12.17
N LYS A 26 5.81 -2.30 -12.64
CA LYS A 26 5.01 -1.11 -12.31
C LYS A 26 4.63 -1.02 -10.85
N GLU A 27 4.29 -2.14 -10.22
CA GLU A 27 3.96 -2.16 -8.79
C GLU A 27 5.19 -1.77 -7.95
N ILE A 28 6.37 -2.32 -8.24
CA ILE A 28 7.63 -1.98 -7.56
C ILE A 28 8.00 -0.52 -7.80
N LEU A 29 8.00 -0.05 -9.04
CA LEU A 29 8.32 1.35 -9.36
C LEU A 29 7.33 2.32 -8.69
N SER A 30 6.05 1.94 -8.61
CA SER A 30 5.06 2.71 -7.88
C SER A 30 5.44 2.83 -6.40
N LEU A 31 5.79 1.73 -5.73
CA LEU A 31 6.22 1.77 -4.32
C LEU A 31 7.50 2.59 -4.11
N VAL A 32 8.53 2.34 -4.93
CA VAL A 32 9.80 3.06 -4.87
C VAL A 32 9.57 4.56 -5.08
N SER A 33 8.70 4.95 -6.01
CA SER A 33 8.41 6.36 -6.27
C SER A 33 7.77 7.09 -5.08
N TRP A 34 6.95 6.41 -4.26
CA TRP A 34 6.41 7.00 -3.03
C TRP A 34 7.53 7.28 -2.02
N ILE A 35 8.43 6.31 -1.83
CA ILE A 35 9.58 6.44 -0.92
C ILE A 35 10.49 7.57 -1.40
N VAL A 36 10.89 7.56 -2.68
CA VAL A 36 11.78 8.59 -3.23
C VAL A 36 11.14 9.97 -3.17
N ALA A 37 9.86 10.10 -3.52
CA ALA A 37 9.15 11.37 -3.43
C ALA A 37 9.13 11.91 -2.00
N PHE A 38 8.85 11.04 -1.01
CA PHE A 38 8.86 11.43 0.39
C PHE A 38 10.26 11.85 0.86
N VAL A 39 11.29 11.06 0.54
CA VAL A 39 12.69 11.34 0.92
C VAL A 39 13.15 12.67 0.33
N ILE A 40 12.89 12.92 -0.95
CA ILE A 40 13.26 14.17 -1.62
C ILE A 40 12.48 15.36 -1.06
N ALA A 41 11.15 15.22 -0.88
CA ALA A 41 10.33 16.28 -0.31
C ALA A 41 10.77 16.64 1.11
N ASN A 42 11.13 15.65 1.93
CA ASN A 42 11.62 15.87 3.29
C ASN A 42 13.02 16.50 3.31
N ALA A 43 13.93 16.03 2.45
CA ALA A 43 15.31 16.53 2.40
C ALA A 43 15.41 17.96 1.85
N TYR A 44 14.58 18.31 0.87
CA TYR A 44 14.68 19.58 0.13
C TYR A 44 13.52 20.55 0.39
N GLY A 45 12.49 20.16 1.15
CA GLY A 45 11.31 20.98 1.45
C GLY A 45 11.68 22.31 2.11
N ALA A 46 12.56 22.29 3.10
CA ALA A 46 13.03 23.51 3.77
C ALA A 46 13.81 24.43 2.83
N THR A 47 14.59 23.88 1.90
CA THR A 47 15.32 24.65 0.89
C THR A 47 14.36 25.29 -0.09
N LEU A 48 13.40 24.53 -0.64
CA LEU A 48 12.40 25.07 -1.57
C LEU A 48 11.50 26.12 -0.89
N ALA A 49 11.18 25.94 0.39
CA ALA A 49 10.36 26.88 1.15
C ALA A 49 10.94 28.30 1.17
N LYS A 50 12.28 28.46 1.13
CA LYS A 50 12.93 29.79 1.10
C LYS A 50 12.67 30.55 -0.21
N PHE A 51 12.37 29.85 -1.29
CA PHE A 51 12.07 30.44 -2.60
C PHE A 51 10.58 30.74 -2.79
N LEU A 52 9.72 30.32 -1.87
CA LEU A 52 8.29 30.62 -1.96
C LEU A 52 8.03 32.10 -1.64
N PRO A 53 7.06 32.74 -2.33
CA PRO A 53 6.76 34.15 -2.15
C PRO A 53 6.39 34.51 -0.71
N GLU A 54 6.70 35.74 -0.32
CA GLU A 54 6.33 36.27 1.01
C GLU A 54 4.82 36.30 1.26
N ALA A 55 4.02 36.34 0.18
CA ALA A 55 2.57 36.25 0.23
C ALA A 55 2.06 34.94 0.87
N VAL A 56 2.88 33.88 0.95
CA VAL A 56 2.52 32.65 1.67
C VAL A 56 2.66 32.90 3.18
N PRO A 57 1.55 32.84 3.94
CA PRO A 57 1.53 33.23 5.33
C PRO A 57 2.14 32.13 6.22
N GLY A 58 3.11 32.50 7.05
CA GLY A 58 3.67 31.63 8.07
C GLY A 58 4.66 30.58 7.53
N GLU A 59 5.70 30.32 8.32
CA GLU A 59 6.78 29.39 7.97
C GLU A 59 6.28 27.95 7.81
N ALA A 60 5.39 27.50 8.70
CA ALA A 60 4.82 26.15 8.67
C ALA A 60 4.04 25.88 7.37
N VAL A 61 3.23 26.83 6.91
CA VAL A 61 2.45 26.69 5.66
C VAL A 61 3.40 26.68 4.46
N ARG A 62 4.43 27.51 4.49
CA ARG A 62 5.44 27.57 3.42
C ARG A 62 6.23 26.27 3.31
N LEU A 63 6.62 25.67 4.44
CA LEU A 63 7.27 24.36 4.49
C LEU A 63 6.35 23.25 3.97
N LEU A 64 5.08 23.25 4.39
CA LEU A 64 4.10 22.27 3.94
C LEU A 64 3.87 22.37 2.42
N LEU A 65 3.70 23.58 1.89
CA LEU A 65 3.53 23.80 0.45
C LEU A 65 4.76 23.34 -0.33
N ALA A 66 5.96 23.70 0.12
CA ALA A 66 7.20 23.27 -0.53
C ALA A 66 7.35 21.74 -0.54
N PHE A 67 7.02 21.09 0.58
CA PHE A 67 6.99 19.63 0.67
C PHE A 67 6.02 19.02 -0.34
N VAL A 68 4.78 19.51 -0.40
CA VAL A 68 3.75 19.01 -1.32
C VAL A 68 4.17 19.21 -2.77
N VAL A 69 4.72 20.38 -3.13
CA VAL A 69 5.20 20.66 -4.48
C VAL A 69 6.31 19.70 -4.89
N LEU A 70 7.32 19.49 -4.04
CA LEU A 70 8.40 18.53 -4.33
C LEU A 70 7.87 17.11 -4.42
N PHE A 71 7.01 16.72 -3.49
CA PHE A 71 6.44 15.39 -3.45
C PHE A 71 5.70 15.06 -4.75
N ILE A 72 4.80 15.95 -5.18
CA ILE A 72 4.04 15.79 -6.42
C ILE A 72 4.96 15.88 -7.64
N GLY A 73 5.91 16.81 -7.65
CA GLY A 73 6.89 16.93 -8.75
C GLY A 73 7.68 15.64 -8.96
N VAL A 74 8.24 15.07 -7.89
CA VAL A 74 8.99 13.80 -7.97
C VAL A 74 8.08 12.63 -8.36
N ARG A 75 6.83 12.59 -7.86
CA ARG A 75 5.84 11.57 -8.26
C ARG A 75 5.56 11.61 -9.76
N ILE A 76 5.43 12.80 -10.35
CA ILE A 76 5.23 12.96 -11.78
C ILE A 76 6.46 12.47 -12.55
N LEU A 77 7.67 12.90 -12.15
CA LEU A 77 8.92 12.47 -12.78
C LEU A 77 9.11 10.94 -12.74
N MET A 78 8.83 10.33 -11.59
CA MET A 78 8.86 8.87 -11.44
C MET A 78 7.78 8.17 -12.26
N GLY A 79 6.62 8.81 -12.47
CA GLY A 79 5.59 8.33 -13.39
C GLY A 79 6.11 8.25 -14.82
N LEU A 80 6.79 9.29 -15.29
CA LEU A 80 7.42 9.32 -16.62
C LEU A 80 8.50 8.23 -16.75
N LEU A 81 9.35 8.07 -15.73
CA LEU A 81 10.34 6.99 -15.69
C LEU A 81 9.68 5.61 -15.78
N SER A 82 8.58 5.41 -15.04
CA SER A 82 7.82 4.16 -15.05
C SER A 82 7.23 3.84 -16.43
N MET A 83 6.78 4.85 -17.18
CA MET A 83 6.31 4.67 -18.56
C MET A 83 7.45 4.19 -19.47
N THR A 84 8.65 4.77 -19.33
CA THR A 84 9.83 4.34 -20.10
C THR A 84 10.22 2.91 -19.78
N VAL A 85 10.28 2.56 -18.49
CA VAL A 85 10.63 1.19 -18.08
C VAL A 85 9.58 0.18 -18.55
N ASP A 86 8.29 0.51 -18.49
CA ASP A 86 7.22 -0.34 -19.04
C ASP A 86 7.37 -0.57 -20.53
N ALA A 87 7.76 0.45 -21.29
CA ALA A 87 8.04 0.30 -22.72
C ALA A 87 9.21 -0.67 -22.95
N LEU A 88 10.28 -0.59 -22.16
CA LEU A 88 11.42 -1.52 -22.25
C LEU A 88 11.01 -2.96 -21.95
N VAL A 89 10.18 -3.19 -20.92
CA VAL A 89 9.67 -4.54 -20.57
C VAL A 89 8.84 -5.13 -21.72
N LYS A 90 8.08 -4.30 -22.43
CA LYS A 90 7.31 -4.75 -23.60
C LYS A 90 8.21 -5.15 -24.76
N VAL A 91 9.26 -4.36 -25.02
CA VAL A 91 10.21 -4.60 -26.12
C VAL A 91 11.03 -5.88 -25.89
N THR A 92 11.38 -6.21 -24.65
CA THR A 92 12.11 -7.45 -24.33
C THR A 92 11.27 -8.72 -24.42
N GLY A 93 9.95 -8.62 -24.65
CA GLY A 93 9.05 -9.76 -24.67
C GLY A 93 8.76 -10.38 -23.29
N LEU A 94 9.31 -9.79 -22.22
CA LEU A 94 9.14 -10.28 -20.84
C LEU A 94 7.78 -9.93 -20.21
N SER A 95 6.85 -9.36 -20.99
CA SER A 95 5.54 -8.93 -20.48
C SER A 95 4.76 -10.07 -19.83
N LEU A 96 4.86 -11.32 -20.30
CA LEU A 96 4.16 -12.43 -19.66
C LEU A 96 4.74 -12.72 -18.27
N ALA A 97 6.06 -12.79 -18.15
CA ALA A 97 6.74 -13.01 -16.88
C ALA A 97 6.49 -11.87 -15.89
N ASP A 98 6.50 -10.62 -16.36
CA ASP A 98 6.19 -9.45 -15.53
C ASP A 98 4.75 -9.49 -14.97
N ARG A 99 3.78 -9.92 -15.79
CA ARG A 99 2.38 -10.05 -15.37
C ARG A 99 2.15 -11.23 -14.42
N THR A 100 2.81 -12.37 -14.63
CA THR A 100 2.71 -13.52 -13.72
C THR A 100 3.38 -13.25 -12.39
N LEU A 101 4.54 -12.61 -12.37
CA LEU A 101 5.14 -12.14 -11.12
C LEU A 101 4.27 -11.06 -10.45
N GLY A 102 3.62 -10.21 -11.26
CA GLY A 102 2.63 -9.25 -10.78
C GLY A 102 1.46 -9.92 -10.05
N SER A 103 0.98 -11.07 -10.51
CA SER A 103 -0.09 -11.80 -9.82
C SER A 103 0.34 -12.29 -8.43
N LEU A 104 1.56 -12.82 -8.29
CA LEU A 104 2.15 -13.23 -7.00
C LEU A 104 2.29 -12.04 -6.05
N PHE A 105 2.75 -10.89 -6.57
CA PHE A 105 2.79 -9.65 -5.81
C PHE A 105 1.38 -9.20 -5.39
N GLY A 106 0.38 -9.36 -6.26
CA GLY A 106 -1.03 -9.10 -5.96
C GLY A 106 -1.58 -9.98 -4.84
N VAL A 107 -1.19 -11.25 -4.77
CA VAL A 107 -1.51 -12.14 -3.64
C VAL A 107 -0.90 -11.60 -2.35
N ALA A 108 0.40 -11.31 -2.35
CA ALA A 108 1.09 -10.78 -1.18
C ALA A 108 0.46 -9.47 -0.68
N ARG A 109 0.19 -8.51 -1.59
CA ARG A 109 -0.50 -7.25 -1.26
C ARG A 109 -1.90 -7.50 -0.71
N GLY A 110 -2.67 -8.40 -1.34
CA GLY A 110 -4.02 -8.73 -0.90
C GLY A 110 -4.02 -9.34 0.50
N LEU A 111 -3.06 -10.22 0.80
CA LEU A 111 -2.86 -10.78 2.13
C LEU A 111 -2.53 -9.70 3.16
N VAL A 112 -1.63 -8.76 2.83
CA VAL A 112 -1.33 -7.63 3.72
C VAL A 112 -2.60 -6.84 4.03
N ILE A 113 -3.41 -6.48 3.02
CA ILE A 113 -4.66 -5.73 3.21
C ILE A 113 -5.64 -6.51 4.10
N VAL A 114 -5.85 -7.80 3.83
CA VAL A 114 -6.75 -8.66 4.61
C VAL A 114 -6.27 -8.77 6.06
N LEU A 115 -4.98 -9.02 6.29
CA LEU A 115 -4.42 -9.19 7.62
C LEU A 115 -4.47 -7.88 8.41
N THR A 116 -4.18 -6.74 7.78
CA THR A 116 -4.37 -5.43 8.40
C THR A 116 -5.83 -5.20 8.79
N ALA A 117 -6.78 -5.48 7.90
CA ALA A 117 -8.21 -5.35 8.21
C ALA A 117 -8.63 -6.28 9.36
N VAL A 118 -8.13 -7.51 9.38
CA VAL A 118 -8.42 -8.49 10.44
C VAL A 118 -7.86 -8.06 11.78
N ILE A 119 -6.63 -7.54 11.81
CA ILE A 119 -6.03 -6.97 13.03
C ILE A 119 -6.88 -5.81 13.55
N LEU A 120 -7.30 -4.89 12.67
CA LEU A 120 -8.16 -3.76 13.04
C LEU A 120 -9.53 -4.22 13.57
N CYS A 121 -10.16 -5.20 12.91
CA CYS A 121 -11.42 -5.79 13.40
C CYS A 121 -11.22 -6.53 14.73
N GLY A 122 -10.08 -7.19 14.93
CA GLY A 122 -9.68 -7.83 16.19
C GLY A 122 -9.56 -6.86 17.37
N MET A 123 -9.46 -5.56 17.12
CA MET A 123 -9.51 -4.53 18.17
C MET A 123 -10.94 -4.14 18.55
N THR A 124 -11.96 -4.79 17.97
CA THR A 124 -13.39 -4.48 18.15
C THR A 124 -14.19 -5.74 18.53
N SER A 125 -15.51 -5.63 18.70
CA SER A 125 -16.41 -6.75 18.93
C SER A 125 -16.83 -7.51 17.66
N ILE A 126 -16.38 -7.07 16.48
CA ILE A 126 -16.72 -7.68 15.18
C ILE A 126 -16.41 -9.19 15.11
N PRO A 127 -15.27 -9.69 15.60
CA PRO A 127 -14.96 -11.13 15.53
C PRO A 127 -15.95 -12.02 16.28
N GLN A 128 -16.74 -11.47 17.20
CA GLN A 128 -17.74 -12.23 17.96
C GLN A 128 -19.04 -12.48 17.17
N GLN A 129 -19.22 -11.81 16.03
CA GLN A 129 -20.43 -11.89 15.23
C GLN A 129 -20.55 -13.21 14.46
N PRO A 130 -21.77 -13.71 14.19
CA PRO A 130 -22.00 -14.98 13.49
C PRO A 130 -21.36 -15.03 12.09
N PHE A 131 -21.32 -13.90 11.39
CA PHE A 131 -20.73 -13.83 10.06
C PHE A 131 -19.21 -14.02 10.05
N TRP A 132 -18.55 -13.78 11.18
CA TRP A 132 -17.11 -13.97 11.35
C TRP A 132 -16.81 -15.37 11.87
N LYS A 133 -17.49 -15.80 12.94
CA LYS A 133 -17.29 -17.13 13.55
C LYS A 133 -17.59 -18.30 12.63
N ASN A 134 -18.62 -18.16 11.79
CA ASN A 134 -19.03 -19.22 10.86
C ASN A 134 -18.33 -19.15 9.49
N ALA A 135 -17.39 -18.21 9.31
CA ALA A 135 -16.65 -18.06 8.07
C ALA A 135 -15.61 -19.18 7.92
N LEU A 136 -15.36 -19.65 6.70
CA LEU A 136 -14.34 -20.69 6.48
C LEU A 136 -12.92 -20.11 6.49
N LEU A 137 -12.75 -18.85 6.08
CA LEU A 137 -11.45 -18.19 6.01
C LEU A 137 -11.07 -17.47 7.31
N SER A 138 -11.99 -17.27 8.25
CA SER A 138 -11.68 -16.55 9.49
C SER A 138 -10.62 -17.24 10.35
N PRO A 139 -10.59 -18.58 10.53
CA PRO A 139 -9.56 -19.20 11.37
C PRO A 139 -8.15 -19.01 10.79
N LEU A 140 -8.02 -19.10 9.45
CA LEU A 140 -6.76 -18.90 8.75
C LEU A 140 -6.31 -17.43 8.84
N ALA A 141 -7.24 -16.49 8.63
CA ALA A 141 -6.96 -15.06 8.70
C ALA A 141 -6.54 -14.63 10.12
N GLU A 142 -7.20 -15.14 11.15
CA GLU A 142 -6.82 -14.91 12.54
C GLU A 142 -5.48 -15.54 12.91
N GLN A 143 -5.17 -16.74 12.40
CA GLN A 143 -3.85 -17.35 12.58
C GLN A 143 -2.75 -16.47 11.98
N GLY A 144 -2.96 -15.96 10.76
CA GLY A 144 -2.04 -15.01 10.14
C GLY A 144 -1.89 -13.72 10.96
N ALA A 145 -3.00 -13.18 11.47
CA ALA A 145 -2.96 -11.98 12.32
C ALA A 145 -2.22 -12.23 13.64
N ARG A 146 -2.40 -13.40 14.26
CA ARG A 146 -1.66 -13.82 15.46
C ARG A 146 -0.15 -13.95 15.20
N ALA A 147 0.25 -14.45 14.03
CA ALA A 147 1.65 -14.53 13.64
C ALA A 147 2.31 -13.15 13.46
N ILE A 148 1.55 -12.14 13.04
CA ILE A 148 2.04 -10.75 12.87
C ILE A 148 2.05 -9.98 14.19
N LYS A 149 1.20 -10.37 15.16
CA LYS A 149 1.03 -9.70 16.45
C LYS A 149 2.33 -9.34 17.19
N PRO A 150 3.40 -10.17 17.21
CA PRO A 150 4.66 -9.83 17.88
C PRO A 150 5.41 -8.65 17.25
N TYR A 151 5.17 -8.36 15.96
CA TYR A 151 5.80 -7.26 15.24
C TYR A 151 5.00 -5.95 15.34
N LEU A 152 3.80 -6.00 15.91
CA LEU A 152 2.99 -4.80 16.14
C LEU A 152 3.54 -4.01 17.34
N PRO A 153 3.48 -2.67 17.32
CA PRO A 153 3.79 -1.88 18.49
C PRO A 153 2.94 -2.31 19.69
N ALA A 154 3.54 -2.35 20.88
CA ALA A 154 2.90 -2.89 22.10
C ALA A 154 1.52 -2.26 22.39
N ALA A 155 1.33 -0.98 22.05
CA ALA A 155 0.06 -0.26 22.18
C ALA A 155 -1.11 -0.92 21.44
N TYR A 156 -0.86 -1.53 20.27
CA TYR A 156 -1.89 -2.17 19.44
C TYR A 156 -2.05 -3.65 19.79
N ALA A 157 -0.95 -4.34 20.10
CA ALA A 157 -0.95 -5.77 20.38
C ALA A 157 -1.87 -6.15 21.57
N GLN A 158 -2.01 -5.28 22.58
CA GLN A 158 -2.86 -5.55 23.75
C GLN A 158 -4.37 -5.55 23.43
N HIS A 159 -4.78 -4.84 22.39
CA HIS A 159 -6.19 -4.64 22.04
C HIS A 159 -6.72 -5.68 21.06
N VAL A 160 -5.84 -6.40 20.36
CA VAL A 160 -6.24 -7.43 19.39
C VAL A 160 -6.67 -8.71 20.12
N LYS A 161 -7.97 -8.98 20.11
CA LYS A 161 -8.63 -10.16 20.68
C LYS A 161 -9.47 -10.84 19.59
N PHE A 162 -9.26 -12.14 19.44
CA PHE A 162 -10.04 -13.01 18.56
C PHE A 162 -10.77 -14.01 19.46
#